data_AF-Q9TYB4-F1
#
_entry.id   AF-Q9TYB4-F1
#
_cell.length_a   1.000
_cell.length_b   1.000
_cell.length_c   1.000
_cell.angle_alpha   90.00
_cell.angle_beta   90.00
_cell.angle_gamma   90.00
#
_symmetry.space_group_name_H-M   'P 1'
#
loop_
_entity.id
_entity.type
_entity.pdbx_description
1 polymer ?
#
loop_
_entity_poly.entity_id
_entity_poly.type
_entity_poly.pdbx_seq_one_letter_code
_entity_poly.pdbx_strand_id
1 'polypeptide(L)'
;MISKSFAFIFASIAISSILAEEEKPKAAGAVVDFQLESIDHITIDKQSEEHIVYTAQEGFAIEKVKDGASVIKTFDLKEQTPKTVVRHIKDNKPYVVIAVESALHLVLKKDGDKWVELEAAEFYETVLFKGFESISVDLAAEVSDKFAETAFGTGKKHTFKAPGKRVLKIVDGKEELINGENEVVLDLELFISGDKKVARLVYLYKGDGRIKEIFFQLVEKAWKRVEVKEAAETLHGINNSFPADYKVVYDGFSVYGAFLAVAAIAFSTLFY
;
A
#
# COMPACT_ATOMS: atom_id res chain seq x y z
N MET A 1 21.24 30.05 -5.10
CA MET A 1 20.22 29.35 -5.92
C MET A 1 20.49 27.85 -5.78
N ILE A 2 19.48 27.12 -5.32
CA ILE A 2 19.34 25.64 -5.28
C ILE A 2 20.41 24.85 -4.52
N SER A 3 20.04 24.40 -3.33
CA SER A 3 20.04 22.99 -2.94
C SER A 3 19.57 22.92 -1.48
N LYS A 4 18.30 22.56 -1.25
CA LYS A 4 17.84 22.18 0.08
C LYS A 4 17.60 20.69 0.08
N SER A 5 18.45 20.06 0.88
CA SER A 5 18.58 18.64 1.13
C SER A 5 17.25 17.99 1.51
N PHE A 6 16.98 16.88 0.84
CA PHE A 6 16.14 15.80 1.31
C PHE A 6 16.89 15.06 2.42
N ALA A 7 16.41 15.12 3.67
CA ALA A 7 16.77 14.16 4.72
C ALA A 7 15.81 14.22 5.92
N PHE A 8 15.11 13.09 6.11
CA PHE A 8 14.85 12.40 7.38
C PHE A 8 14.18 13.14 8.56
N ILE A 9 13.01 12.62 8.97
CA ILE A 9 12.60 12.56 10.37
C ILE A 9 12.45 11.08 10.74
N PHE A 10 13.24 10.63 11.72
CA PHE A 10 13.23 9.29 12.31
C PHE A 10 12.28 9.24 13.52
N ALA A 11 11.56 8.12 13.64
CA ALA A 11 11.16 7.35 14.83
C ALA A 11 10.95 8.00 16.21
N SER A 12 9.84 7.63 16.84
CA SER A 12 9.68 7.49 18.31
C SER A 12 9.05 6.10 18.64
N ILE A 13 9.59 5.44 19.67
CA ILE A 13 9.38 4.01 20.05
C ILE A 13 8.78 3.90 21.48
N ALA A 14 7.80 2.97 21.64
CA ALA A 14 7.35 2.13 22.79
C ALA A 14 6.89 2.77 24.14
N ILE A 15 6.07 2.17 25.03
CA ILE A 15 5.86 0.77 25.55
C ILE A 15 4.41 0.67 26.14
N SER A 16 3.60 -0.43 26.12
CA SER A 16 3.61 -1.58 27.07
C SER A 16 2.48 -2.62 26.88
N SER A 17 2.80 -3.90 27.16
CA SER A 17 2.08 -4.98 27.88
C SER A 17 0.65 -5.49 27.53
N ILE A 18 0.60 -6.79 27.18
CA ILE A 18 -0.34 -7.90 27.54
C ILE A 18 -1.80 -7.60 28.02
N LEU A 19 -2.76 -8.17 27.26
CA LEU A 19 -4.13 -8.64 27.57
C LEU A 19 -5.12 -7.69 28.32
N ALA A 20 -5.84 -6.90 27.52
CA ALA A 20 -7.30 -6.83 27.46
C ALA A 20 -7.62 -6.31 26.04
N GLU A 21 -8.76 -6.66 25.46
CA GLU A 21 -9.24 -5.95 24.27
C GLU A 21 -9.69 -4.55 24.75
N GLU A 22 -8.71 -3.65 24.95
CA GLU A 22 -8.96 -2.27 25.31
C GLU A 22 -9.76 -1.62 24.18
N GLU A 23 -10.91 -1.02 24.51
CA GLU A 23 -11.60 -0.09 23.60
C GLU A 23 -10.53 0.89 23.08
N LYS A 24 -10.21 0.82 21.78
CA LYS A 24 -9.32 1.79 21.13
C LYS A 24 -9.77 3.19 21.58
N PRO A 25 -8.85 4.08 22.02
CA PRO A 25 -9.24 5.43 22.41
C PRO A 25 -10.06 6.05 21.28
N LYS A 26 -11.29 6.45 21.60
CA LYS A 26 -12.24 6.98 20.61
C LYS A 26 -11.64 8.23 19.99
N ALA A 27 -11.18 8.10 18.75
CA ALA A 27 -10.65 9.24 18.01
C ALA A 27 -11.75 10.30 17.87
N ALA A 28 -11.38 11.56 18.08
CA ALA A 28 -12.31 12.66 17.86
C ALA A 28 -12.54 12.89 16.35
N GLY A 29 -13.72 13.36 15.99
CA GLY A 29 -14.12 13.58 14.60
C GLY A 29 -13.58 14.88 14.02
N ALA A 30 -12.89 14.78 12.89
CA ALA A 30 -12.47 15.89 12.05
C ALA A 30 -13.32 15.95 10.76
N VAL A 31 -13.52 17.16 10.23
CA VAL A 31 -14.31 17.40 9.02
C VAL A 31 -13.40 17.93 7.93
N VAL A 32 -13.17 17.14 6.88
CA VAL A 32 -12.45 17.59 5.69
C VAL A 32 -13.42 18.31 4.75
N ASP A 33 -13.15 19.59 4.45
CA ASP A 33 -13.89 20.35 3.44
C ASP A 33 -12.93 20.90 2.38
N PHE A 34 -13.08 20.47 1.13
CA PHE A 34 -12.15 20.81 0.05
C PHE A 34 -12.17 22.28 -0.37
N GLN A 35 -13.12 23.08 0.12
CA GLN A 35 -13.19 24.52 -0.14
C GLN A 35 -12.38 25.35 0.88
N LEU A 36 -11.88 24.71 1.95
CA LEU A 36 -11.10 25.38 2.97
C LEU A 36 -9.59 25.18 2.74
N GLU A 37 -8.83 26.25 2.93
CA GLU A 37 -7.36 26.20 2.82
C GLU A 37 -6.66 25.76 4.12
N SER A 38 -7.39 25.78 5.24
CA SER A 38 -6.98 25.28 6.55
C SER A 38 -8.18 24.63 7.22
N ILE A 39 -7.95 23.49 7.86
CA ILE A 39 -9.00 22.66 8.47
C ILE A 39 -8.49 22.21 9.83
N ASP A 40 -9.31 22.37 10.87
CA ASP A 40 -8.95 21.96 12.23
C ASP A 40 -8.65 20.45 12.28
N HIS A 41 -7.54 20.11 12.95
CA HIS A 41 -7.07 18.74 13.15
C HIS A 41 -6.72 17.96 11.87
N ILE A 42 -6.58 18.65 10.74
CA ILE A 42 -6.18 18.07 9.47
C ILE A 42 -4.90 18.77 8.98
N THR A 43 -3.89 17.97 8.64
CA THR A 43 -2.73 18.43 7.88
C THR A 43 -3.03 18.33 6.39
N ILE A 44 -2.84 19.42 5.64
CA ILE A 44 -3.05 19.49 4.20
C ILE A 44 -1.69 19.54 3.49
N ASP A 45 -1.38 18.50 2.72
CA ASP A 45 -0.19 18.41 1.87
C ASP A 45 -0.58 18.59 0.39
N LYS A 46 -0.30 19.80 -0.14
CA LYS A 46 -0.53 20.15 -1.54
C LYS A 46 0.68 19.74 -2.38
N GLN A 47 0.72 18.48 -2.79
CA GLN A 47 1.81 17.97 -3.63
C GLN A 47 1.73 18.53 -5.06
N SER A 48 0.52 18.81 -5.55
CA SER A 48 0.25 19.60 -6.76
C SER A 48 -1.20 20.11 -6.74
N GLU A 49 -1.56 20.96 -7.69
CA GLU A 49 -2.97 21.40 -7.90
C GLU A 49 -3.90 20.22 -8.21
N GLU A 50 -3.37 19.12 -8.75
CA GLU A 50 -4.12 17.92 -9.12
C GLU A 50 -4.10 16.82 -8.05
N HIS A 51 -3.32 16.99 -6.99
CA HIS A 51 -3.10 15.96 -5.98
C HIS A 51 -2.85 16.58 -4.61
N ILE A 52 -3.87 16.50 -3.76
CA ILE A 52 -3.86 17.08 -2.41
C ILE A 52 -4.20 15.98 -1.42
N VAL A 53 -3.36 15.83 -0.39
CA VAL A 53 -3.51 14.84 0.67
C VAL A 53 -3.96 15.53 1.95
N TYR A 54 -5.02 15.02 2.57
CA TYR A 54 -5.57 15.48 3.83
C TYR A 54 -5.39 14.37 4.86
N THR A 55 -4.65 14.65 5.93
CA THR A 55 -4.32 13.66 6.96
C THR A 55 -4.80 14.13 8.32
N ALA A 56 -5.61 13.30 9.00
CA ALA A 56 -6.01 13.57 10.37
C ALA A 56 -4.81 13.54 11.31
N GLN A 57 -4.74 14.56 12.17
CA GLN A 57 -3.72 14.66 13.21
C GLN A 57 -3.89 13.55 14.26
N GLU A 58 -2.85 13.33 15.06
CA GLU A 58 -2.87 12.35 16.13
C GLU A 58 -4.06 12.60 17.09
N GLY A 59 -4.75 11.53 17.49
CA GLY A 59 -5.98 11.61 18.29
C GLY A 59 -7.28 11.86 17.50
N PHE A 60 -7.21 12.17 16.20
CA PHE A 60 -8.38 12.46 15.36
C PHE A 60 -8.59 11.45 14.24
N ALA A 61 -9.82 11.31 13.77
CA ALA A 61 -10.20 10.54 12.58
C ALA A 61 -11.17 11.37 11.72
N ILE A 62 -11.22 11.09 10.43
CA ILE A 62 -12.04 11.85 9.49
C ILE A 62 -13.50 11.37 9.60
N GLU A 63 -14.33 12.13 10.31
CA GLU A 63 -15.76 11.81 10.46
C GLU A 63 -16.53 12.14 9.19
N LYS A 64 -16.13 13.21 8.49
CA LYS A 64 -16.91 13.76 7.37
C LYS A 64 -16.01 14.33 6.29
N VAL A 65 -16.37 14.06 5.05
CA VAL A 65 -15.73 14.62 3.85
C VAL A 65 -16.76 15.44 3.09
N LYS A 66 -16.40 16.67 2.72
CA LYS A 66 -17.27 17.67 2.11
C LYS A 66 -16.60 18.36 0.91
N ASP A 67 -17.44 18.79 -0.02
CA ASP A 67 -17.12 19.74 -1.07
C ASP A 67 -18.07 20.95 -0.91
N GLY A 68 -17.68 21.88 -0.04
CA GLY A 68 -18.49 23.04 0.33
C GLY A 68 -19.78 22.64 1.04
N ALA A 69 -20.93 22.97 0.46
CA ALA A 69 -22.23 22.60 1.03
C ALA A 69 -22.55 21.10 0.89
N SER A 70 -21.89 20.39 -0.04
CA SER A 70 -22.16 18.98 -0.32
C SER A 70 -21.39 18.08 0.63
N VAL A 71 -22.09 17.16 1.30
CA VAL A 71 -21.47 16.08 2.06
C VAL A 71 -21.21 14.91 1.12
N ILE A 72 -19.94 14.51 1.02
CA ILE A 72 -19.49 13.40 0.17
C ILE A 72 -19.65 12.07 0.91
N LYS A 73 -19.16 12.01 2.15
CA LYS A 73 -19.23 10.81 2.99
C LYS A 73 -19.22 11.22 4.47
N THR A 74 -19.93 10.45 5.28
CA THR A 74 -19.88 10.52 6.75
C THR A 74 -19.56 9.11 7.26
N PHE A 75 -18.73 9.01 8.29
CA PHE A 75 -18.28 7.77 8.89
C PHE A 75 -18.78 7.65 10.33
N ASP A 76 -19.17 6.43 10.74
CA ASP A 76 -19.32 6.12 12.16
C ASP A 76 -17.93 5.78 12.73
N LEU A 77 -17.41 6.67 13.57
CA LEU A 77 -16.08 6.51 14.19
C LEU A 77 -15.98 5.34 15.17
N LYS A 78 -17.12 4.73 15.53
CA LYS A 78 -17.12 3.47 16.28
C LYS A 78 -16.80 2.26 15.40
N GLU A 79 -17.10 2.36 14.11
CA GLU A 79 -16.89 1.28 13.14
C GLU A 79 -15.61 1.50 12.33
N GLN A 80 -15.36 2.74 11.89
CA GLN A 80 -14.30 3.08 10.95
C GLN A 80 -13.59 4.35 11.38
N THR A 81 -12.26 4.34 11.37
CA THR A 81 -11.44 5.48 11.78
C THR A 81 -10.50 5.93 10.65
N PRO A 82 -11.05 6.45 9.53
CA PRO A 82 -10.25 6.87 8.40
C PRO A 82 -9.25 7.97 8.79
N LYS A 83 -8.03 7.84 8.27
CA LYS A 83 -6.93 8.78 8.59
C LYS A 83 -6.56 9.70 7.45
N THR A 84 -6.82 9.27 6.21
CA THR A 84 -6.36 10.00 5.03
C THR A 84 -7.46 10.08 3.99
N VAL A 85 -7.61 11.27 3.42
CA VAL A 85 -8.42 11.55 2.24
C VAL A 85 -7.49 12.18 1.20
N VAL A 86 -7.55 11.70 -0.03
CA VAL A 86 -6.79 12.23 -1.14
C VAL A 86 -7.75 12.75 -2.19
N ARG A 87 -7.59 14.02 -2.56
CA ARG A 87 -8.31 14.61 -3.69
C ARG A 87 -7.40 14.57 -4.91
N HIS A 88 -7.89 13.92 -5.96
CA HIS A 88 -7.27 13.90 -7.28
C HIS A 88 -8.08 14.73 -8.26
N ILE A 89 -7.42 15.43 -9.17
CA ILE A 89 -8.03 15.99 -10.38
C ILE A 89 -7.35 15.31 -11.56
N LYS A 90 -8.10 14.53 -12.34
CA LYS A 90 -7.60 13.84 -13.53
C LYS A 90 -8.55 14.06 -14.69
N ASP A 91 -8.00 14.48 -15.83
CA ASP A 91 -8.78 14.88 -17.00
C ASP A 91 -9.89 15.91 -16.66
N ASN A 92 -9.58 16.90 -15.82
CA ASN A 92 -10.51 17.89 -15.27
C ASN A 92 -11.70 17.30 -14.47
N LYS A 93 -11.63 16.02 -14.09
CA LYS A 93 -12.64 15.37 -13.23
C LYS A 93 -12.07 15.17 -11.83
N PRO A 94 -12.80 15.55 -10.77
CA PRO A 94 -12.36 15.33 -9.42
C PRO A 94 -12.72 13.92 -8.94
N TYR A 95 -11.77 13.31 -8.25
CA TYR A 95 -11.88 12.02 -7.58
C TYR A 95 -11.44 12.17 -6.13
N VAL A 96 -12.03 11.37 -5.26
CA VAL A 96 -11.74 11.34 -3.83
C VAL A 96 -11.44 9.91 -3.44
N VAL A 97 -10.26 9.68 -2.87
CA VAL A 97 -9.86 8.39 -2.32
C VAL A 97 -9.80 8.53 -0.81
N ILE A 98 -10.51 7.69 -0.08
CA ILE A 98 -10.55 7.70 1.38
C ILE A 98 -9.97 6.37 1.86
N ALA A 99 -8.90 6.42 2.65
CA ALA A 99 -8.38 5.25 3.35
C ALA A 99 -9.27 4.99 4.58
N VAL A 100 -10.33 4.20 4.37
CA VAL A 100 -11.28 3.79 5.42
C VAL A 100 -10.55 2.95 6.47
N GLU A 101 -9.74 2.04 5.98
CA GLU A 101 -8.69 1.33 6.69
C GLU A 101 -7.42 1.44 5.84
N SER A 102 -6.24 1.11 6.39
CA SER A 102 -5.02 1.03 5.58
C SER A 102 -5.21 0.12 4.36
N ALA A 103 -5.90 -1.01 4.52
CA ALA A 103 -6.15 -1.97 3.45
C ALA A 103 -7.42 -1.71 2.62
N LEU A 104 -8.28 -0.77 3.01
CA LEU A 104 -9.57 -0.55 2.35
C LEU A 104 -9.70 0.90 1.90
N HIS A 105 -9.67 1.11 0.59
CA HIS A 105 -9.83 2.41 -0.02
C HIS A 105 -11.22 2.55 -0.63
N LEU A 106 -11.97 3.56 -0.19
CA LEU A 106 -13.20 4.00 -0.83
C LEU A 106 -12.86 5.06 -1.87
N VAL A 107 -13.29 4.87 -3.12
CA VAL A 107 -13.11 5.85 -4.19
C VAL A 107 -14.45 6.43 -4.60
N LEU A 108 -14.54 7.75 -4.66
CA LEU A 108 -15.68 8.47 -5.20
C LEU A 108 -15.26 9.34 -6.39
N LYS A 109 -16.09 9.39 -7.41
CA LYS A 109 -15.96 10.32 -8.54
C LYS A 109 -17.13 11.30 -8.54
N LYS A 110 -16.89 12.51 -9.01
CA LYS A 110 -17.97 13.48 -9.24
C LYS A 110 -18.64 13.20 -10.58
N ASP A 111 -19.95 13.00 -10.55
CA ASP A 111 -20.81 12.79 -11.70
C ASP A 111 -21.93 13.84 -11.69
N GLY A 112 -21.75 14.90 -12.49
CA GLY A 112 -22.55 16.12 -12.38
C GLY A 112 -22.40 16.77 -11.00
N ASP A 113 -23.52 16.94 -10.30
CA ASP A 113 -23.57 17.51 -8.94
C ASP A 113 -23.45 16.47 -7.83
N LYS A 114 -23.36 15.17 -8.17
CA LYS A 114 -23.35 14.07 -7.19
C LYS A 114 -21.98 13.42 -7.10
N TRP A 115 -21.71 12.82 -5.95
CA TRP A 115 -20.57 11.93 -5.75
C TRP A 115 -21.06 10.49 -5.79
N VAL A 116 -20.42 9.67 -6.62
CA VAL A 116 -20.76 8.26 -6.80
C VAL A 116 -19.53 7.40 -6.55
N GLU A 117 -19.74 6.23 -5.95
CA GLU A 117 -18.64 5.29 -5.69
C GLU A 117 -18.11 4.72 -7.00
N LEU A 118 -16.81 4.51 -7.05
CA LEU A 118 -16.06 3.91 -8.14
C LEU A 118 -15.27 2.74 -7.54
N GLU A 119 -15.21 1.61 -8.25
CA GLU A 119 -14.36 0.51 -7.78
C GLU A 119 -12.91 0.95 -7.71
N ALA A 120 -12.23 0.62 -6.60
CA ALA A 120 -10.84 1.02 -6.40
C ALA A 120 -9.94 0.52 -7.55
N ALA A 121 -10.15 -0.72 -8.01
CA ALA A 121 -9.39 -1.29 -9.12
C ALA A 121 -9.59 -0.51 -10.41
N GLU A 122 -10.85 -0.18 -10.74
CA GLU A 122 -11.18 0.65 -11.91
C GLU A 122 -10.48 2.02 -11.81
N PHE A 123 -10.47 2.65 -10.63
CA PHE A 123 -9.77 3.92 -10.43
C PHE A 123 -8.26 3.80 -10.67
N TYR A 124 -7.59 2.81 -10.07
CA TYR A 124 -6.15 2.65 -10.25
C TYR A 124 -5.80 2.38 -11.72
N GLU A 125 -6.52 1.47 -12.39
CA GLU A 125 -6.20 1.06 -13.76
C GLU A 125 -6.57 2.10 -14.82
N THR A 126 -7.75 2.72 -14.69
CA THR A 126 -8.31 3.58 -15.77
C THR A 126 -8.09 5.06 -15.54
N VAL A 127 -7.80 5.48 -14.30
CA VAL A 127 -7.60 6.88 -13.93
C VAL A 127 -6.16 7.15 -13.51
N LEU A 128 -5.63 6.47 -12.50
CA LEU A 128 -4.27 6.73 -12.02
C LEU A 128 -3.19 6.26 -12.97
N PHE A 129 -3.32 5.05 -13.51
CA PHE A 129 -2.38 4.47 -14.45
C PHE A 129 -2.77 4.69 -15.91
N LYS A 130 -3.70 5.59 -16.16
CA LYS A 130 -4.13 5.93 -17.52
C LYS A 130 -2.92 6.38 -18.35
N GLY A 131 -2.70 5.71 -19.48
CA GLY A 131 -1.60 6.00 -20.39
C GLY A 131 -0.24 5.48 -19.96
N PHE A 132 -0.13 4.73 -18.85
CA PHE A 132 1.13 4.14 -18.43
C PHE A 132 1.43 2.88 -19.24
N GLU A 133 2.71 2.69 -19.59
CA GLU A 133 3.20 1.44 -20.15
C GLU A 133 3.15 0.35 -19.09
N SER A 134 2.48 -0.77 -19.40
CA SER A 134 2.45 -1.94 -18.52
C SER A 134 3.67 -2.81 -18.77
N ILE A 135 4.44 -3.11 -17.71
CA ILE A 135 5.68 -3.88 -17.84
C ILE A 135 5.68 -5.14 -16.97
N SER A 136 6.49 -6.11 -17.38
CA SER A 136 6.90 -7.24 -16.54
C SER A 136 8.21 -6.92 -15.84
N VAL A 137 8.30 -7.24 -14.55
CA VAL A 137 9.53 -7.16 -13.75
C VAL A 137 10.00 -8.58 -13.44
N ASP A 138 11.23 -8.90 -13.81
CA ASP A 138 11.88 -10.16 -13.45
C ASP A 138 12.75 -9.94 -12.21
N LEU A 139 12.45 -10.67 -11.12
CA LEU A 139 13.18 -10.58 -9.86
C LEU A 139 14.54 -11.31 -9.91
N ALA A 140 14.73 -12.26 -10.83
CA ALA A 140 16.01 -12.93 -11.02
C ALA A 140 17.01 -12.11 -11.84
N ALA A 141 16.51 -11.13 -12.61
CA ALA A 141 17.36 -10.25 -13.39
C ALA A 141 18.14 -9.26 -12.50
N GLU A 142 19.17 -8.65 -13.08
CA GLU A 142 19.82 -7.51 -12.45
C GLU A 142 18.83 -6.34 -12.30
N VAL A 143 18.98 -5.58 -11.22
CA VAL A 143 18.10 -4.45 -10.95
C VAL A 143 18.25 -3.40 -12.05
N SER A 144 17.18 -3.21 -12.82
CA SER A 144 17.16 -2.24 -13.91
C SER A 144 17.17 -0.78 -13.41
N ASP A 145 17.44 0.15 -14.33
CA ASP A 145 17.34 1.60 -14.16
C ASP A 145 15.94 2.12 -13.79
N LYS A 146 14.93 1.26 -13.83
CA LYS A 146 13.54 1.54 -13.40
C LYS A 146 13.36 1.65 -11.89
N PHE A 147 14.40 1.33 -11.11
CA PHE A 147 14.37 1.40 -9.66
C PHE A 147 15.21 2.57 -9.13
N ALA A 148 14.65 3.32 -8.19
CA ALA A 148 15.40 4.28 -7.40
C ALA A 148 16.08 3.57 -6.24
N GLU A 149 17.40 3.70 -6.15
CA GLU A 149 18.22 3.10 -5.10
C GLU A 149 18.38 4.03 -3.90
N THR A 150 18.30 3.47 -2.70
CA THR A 150 18.59 4.14 -1.42
C THR A 150 19.35 3.20 -0.50
N ALA A 151 20.14 3.74 0.42
CA ALA A 151 20.83 2.93 1.43
C ALA A 151 19.84 2.26 2.38
N PHE A 152 20.10 1.01 2.76
CA PHE A 152 19.29 0.25 3.71
C PHE A 152 20.17 -0.63 4.59
N GLY A 153 20.61 -0.09 5.73
CA GLY A 153 21.55 -0.75 6.64
C GLY A 153 22.85 -1.14 5.92
N THR A 154 23.16 -2.43 5.90
CA THR A 154 24.33 -3.00 5.20
C THR A 154 24.11 -3.19 3.69
N GLY A 155 22.87 -3.06 3.22
CA GLY A 155 22.46 -3.27 1.84
C GLY A 155 21.81 -2.03 1.22
N LYS A 156 20.98 -2.30 0.20
CA LYS A 156 20.29 -1.28 -0.61
C LYS A 156 18.81 -1.61 -0.70
N LYS A 157 17.98 -0.56 -0.70
CA LYS A 157 16.56 -0.62 -1.04
C LYS A 157 16.36 -0.01 -2.42
N HIS A 158 15.76 -0.77 -3.32
CA HIS A 158 15.43 -0.40 -4.68
C HIS A 158 13.90 -0.28 -4.76
N THR A 159 13.38 0.94 -4.89
CA THR A 159 11.93 1.18 -5.03
C THR A 159 11.61 1.40 -6.51
N PHE A 160 10.63 0.67 -7.04
CA PHE A 160 10.21 0.84 -8.43
C PHE A 160 9.72 2.27 -8.66
N LYS A 161 10.40 3.02 -9.52
CA LYS A 161 10.10 4.41 -9.84
C LYS A 161 10.44 4.68 -11.31
N ALA A 162 9.57 4.22 -12.19
CA ALA A 162 9.67 4.49 -13.63
C ALA A 162 8.52 5.40 -14.09
N PRO A 163 8.80 6.68 -14.43
CA PRO A 163 7.77 7.60 -14.91
C PRO A 163 7.01 7.04 -16.11
N GLY A 164 5.68 7.13 -16.08
CA GLY A 164 4.82 6.63 -17.15
C GLY A 164 4.81 5.11 -17.32
N LYS A 165 5.31 4.34 -16.34
CA LYS A 165 5.26 2.88 -16.34
C LYS A 165 4.61 2.34 -15.09
N ARG A 166 3.94 1.21 -15.21
CA ARG A 166 3.38 0.44 -14.09
C ARG A 166 3.83 -1.01 -14.18
N VAL A 167 4.03 -1.63 -13.03
CA VAL A 167 4.23 -3.08 -12.96
C VAL A 167 2.88 -3.76 -13.20
N LEU A 168 2.81 -4.62 -14.21
CA LEU A 168 1.66 -5.50 -14.44
C LEU A 168 1.95 -6.89 -13.91
N LYS A 169 3.15 -7.39 -14.18
CA LYS A 169 3.55 -8.77 -13.94
C LYS A 169 4.87 -8.83 -13.20
N ILE A 170 5.01 -9.82 -12.32
CA ILE A 170 6.26 -10.12 -11.62
C ILE A 170 6.61 -11.58 -11.87
N VAL A 171 7.85 -11.83 -12.29
CA VAL A 171 8.34 -13.16 -12.64
C VAL A 171 9.66 -13.48 -11.95
N ASP A 172 9.94 -14.78 -11.84
CA ASP A 172 11.26 -15.33 -11.56
C ASP A 172 11.72 -16.11 -12.80
N GLY A 173 12.39 -15.44 -13.72
CA GLY A 173 12.71 -15.97 -15.04
C GLY A 173 11.45 -16.35 -15.84
N LYS A 174 11.09 -17.64 -15.83
CA LYS A 174 9.89 -18.16 -16.53
C LYS A 174 8.69 -18.36 -15.61
N GLU A 175 8.90 -18.37 -14.30
CA GLU A 175 7.83 -18.58 -13.32
C GLU A 175 7.09 -17.27 -13.07
N GLU A 176 5.76 -17.31 -13.10
CA GLU A 176 4.92 -16.15 -12.80
C GLU A 176 4.63 -16.11 -11.31
N LEU A 177 5.16 -15.08 -10.63
CA LEU A 177 4.88 -14.85 -9.22
C LEU A 177 3.58 -14.05 -9.05
N ILE A 178 3.34 -13.09 -9.95
CA ILE A 178 2.12 -12.29 -10.07
C ILE A 178 1.82 -12.10 -11.55
N ASN A 179 0.62 -12.44 -12.00
CA ASN A 179 0.23 -12.37 -13.41
C ASN A 179 -0.53 -11.07 -13.77
N GLY A 180 -1.02 -10.32 -12.79
CA GLY A 180 -1.71 -9.04 -13.00
C GLY A 180 -3.17 -9.17 -13.41
N GLU A 181 -3.73 -10.38 -13.40
CA GLU A 181 -5.14 -10.61 -13.73
C GLU A 181 -6.04 -10.12 -12.58
N ASN A 182 -5.72 -10.53 -11.35
CA ASN A 182 -6.49 -10.21 -10.14
C ASN A 182 -5.81 -9.14 -9.28
N GLU A 183 -4.63 -8.68 -9.65
CA GLU A 183 -3.81 -7.76 -8.86
C GLU A 183 -3.56 -6.47 -9.64
N VAL A 184 -3.75 -5.34 -8.96
CA VAL A 184 -3.24 -4.06 -9.42
C VAL A 184 -2.03 -3.71 -8.56
N VAL A 185 -0.82 -3.87 -9.10
CA VAL A 185 0.42 -3.57 -8.36
C VAL A 185 0.50 -2.07 -8.07
N LEU A 186 0.64 -1.72 -6.78
CA LEU A 186 0.70 -0.35 -6.29
C LEU A 186 2.12 0.06 -5.92
N ASP A 187 2.91 -0.86 -5.37
CA ASP A 187 4.30 -0.61 -4.97
C ASP A 187 5.13 -1.89 -5.06
N LEU A 188 6.40 -1.75 -5.43
CA LEU A 188 7.37 -2.84 -5.50
C LEU A 188 8.72 -2.34 -5.01
N GLU A 189 9.24 -2.99 -3.97
CA GLU A 189 10.53 -2.68 -3.38
C GLU A 189 11.41 -3.94 -3.32
N LEU A 190 12.69 -3.82 -3.64
CA LEU A 190 13.70 -4.88 -3.50
C LEU A 190 14.74 -4.46 -2.47
N PHE A 191 15.02 -5.33 -1.51
CA PHE A 191 16.05 -5.16 -0.51
C PHE A 191 17.17 -6.15 -0.79
N ILE A 192 18.38 -5.66 -1.05
CA ILE A 192 19.52 -6.47 -1.50
C ILE A 192 20.74 -6.21 -0.61
N SER A 193 21.28 -7.26 -0.01
CA SER A 193 22.53 -7.24 0.75
C SER A 193 23.30 -8.56 0.54
N GLY A 194 24.28 -8.55 -0.37
CA GLY A 194 24.97 -9.77 -0.80
C GLY A 194 23.98 -10.80 -1.35
N ASP A 195 23.97 -11.99 -0.76
CA ASP A 195 23.05 -13.08 -1.13
C ASP A 195 21.63 -12.93 -0.56
N LYS A 196 21.42 -12.03 0.41
CA LYS A 196 20.08 -11.79 0.98
C LYS A 196 19.31 -10.86 0.06
N LYS A 197 18.24 -11.36 -0.54
CA LYS A 197 17.31 -10.58 -1.35
C LYS A 197 15.87 -10.79 -0.91
N VAL A 198 15.16 -9.71 -0.65
CA VAL A 198 13.74 -9.70 -0.27
C VAL A 198 13.01 -8.72 -1.19
N ALA A 199 11.87 -9.12 -1.74
CA ALA A 199 10.98 -8.26 -2.49
C ALA A 199 9.71 -8.03 -1.65
N ARG A 200 9.34 -6.78 -1.47
CA ARG A 200 8.08 -6.36 -0.86
C ARG A 200 7.15 -5.89 -1.97
N LEU A 201 5.96 -6.47 -2.02
CA LEU A 201 4.94 -6.14 -3.00
C LEU A 201 3.69 -5.66 -2.29
N VAL A 202 3.18 -4.50 -2.73
CA VAL A 202 1.87 -4.00 -2.36
C VAL A 202 0.99 -3.99 -3.60
N TYR A 203 -0.19 -4.59 -3.52
CA TYR A 203 -1.14 -4.63 -4.63
C TYR A 203 -2.57 -4.53 -4.12
N LEU A 204 -3.47 -3.99 -4.94
CA LEU A 204 -4.90 -4.09 -4.72
C LEU A 204 -5.39 -5.42 -5.29
N TYR A 205 -6.04 -6.26 -4.47
CA TYR A 205 -6.68 -7.48 -4.95
C TYR A 205 -8.09 -7.18 -5.45
N LYS A 206 -8.37 -7.49 -6.71
CA LYS A 206 -9.66 -7.21 -7.36
C LYS A 206 -10.81 -8.03 -6.76
N GLY A 207 -10.52 -9.20 -6.19
CA GLY A 207 -11.54 -10.12 -5.68
C GLY A 207 -12.25 -9.62 -4.41
N ASP A 208 -11.57 -8.86 -3.55
CA ASP A 208 -12.15 -8.29 -2.32
C ASP A 208 -12.01 -6.76 -2.24
N GLY A 209 -11.35 -6.13 -3.21
CA GLY A 209 -11.11 -4.69 -3.24
C GLY A 209 -10.17 -4.19 -2.14
N ARG A 210 -9.38 -5.09 -1.52
CA ARG A 210 -8.47 -4.74 -0.43
C ARG A 210 -7.01 -4.75 -0.88
N ILE A 211 -6.24 -3.82 -0.33
CA ILE A 211 -4.81 -3.73 -0.55
C ILE A 211 -4.13 -4.80 0.30
N LYS A 212 -3.24 -5.54 -0.34
CA LYS A 212 -2.47 -6.64 0.23
C LYS A 212 -0.99 -6.29 0.23
N GLU A 213 -0.29 -6.79 1.23
CA GLU A 213 1.16 -6.71 1.34
C GLU A 213 1.75 -8.11 1.48
N ILE A 214 2.65 -8.47 0.56
CA ILE A 214 3.31 -9.78 0.54
C ILE A 214 4.81 -9.63 0.32
N PHE A 215 5.54 -10.67 0.72
CA PHE A 215 6.99 -10.72 0.62
C PHE A 215 7.44 -11.96 -0.17
N PHE A 216 8.44 -11.77 -1.02
CA PHE A 216 9.20 -12.84 -1.62
C PHE A 216 10.65 -12.76 -1.13
N GLN A 217 11.30 -13.91 -1.00
CA GLN A 217 12.69 -14.01 -0.62
C GLN A 217 13.42 -14.96 -1.56
N LEU A 218 14.65 -14.60 -1.93
CA LEU A 218 15.49 -15.49 -2.72
C LEU A 218 16.04 -16.60 -1.81
N VAL A 219 15.59 -17.83 -2.02
CA VAL A 219 16.00 -19.03 -1.27
C VAL A 219 16.48 -20.08 -2.28
N GLU A 220 17.70 -20.57 -2.12
CA GLU A 220 18.29 -21.59 -3.01
C GLU A 220 18.23 -21.22 -4.50
N LYS A 221 18.40 -19.93 -4.82
CA LYS A 221 18.34 -19.35 -6.17
C LYS A 221 16.93 -19.31 -6.81
N ALA A 222 15.87 -19.51 -6.03
CA ALA A 222 14.49 -19.30 -6.46
C ALA A 222 13.78 -18.30 -5.55
N TRP A 223 12.97 -17.42 -6.12
CA TRP A 223 12.14 -16.49 -5.38
C TRP A 223 10.91 -17.19 -4.84
N LYS A 224 10.83 -17.32 -3.52
CA LYS A 224 9.71 -17.97 -2.83
C LYS A 224 8.92 -16.92 -2.06
N ARG A 225 7.61 -17.03 -2.09
CA ARG A 225 6.76 -16.26 -1.18
C ARG A 225 7.02 -16.72 0.25
N VAL A 226 7.24 -15.78 1.15
CA VAL A 226 7.53 -16.05 2.56
C VAL A 226 6.53 -15.36 3.47
N GLU A 227 6.47 -15.82 4.72
CA GLU A 227 5.69 -15.16 5.76
C GLU A 227 6.31 -13.81 6.13
N VAL A 228 5.47 -12.89 6.61
CA VAL A 228 5.90 -11.54 7.02
C VAL A 228 7.02 -11.62 8.06
N LYS A 229 6.91 -12.56 9.01
CA LYS A 229 7.91 -12.75 10.06
C LYS A 229 9.28 -13.13 9.50
N GLU A 230 9.33 -14.05 8.55
CA GLU A 230 10.58 -14.50 7.92
C GLU A 230 11.24 -13.37 7.11
N ALA A 231 10.43 -12.63 6.35
CA ALA A 231 10.90 -11.44 5.65
C ALA A 231 11.41 -10.37 6.63
N ALA A 232 10.70 -10.11 7.73
CA ALA A 232 11.06 -9.13 8.73
C ALA A 232 12.37 -9.48 9.45
N GLU A 233 12.58 -10.74 9.80
CA GLU A 233 13.86 -11.23 10.38
C GLU A 233 15.02 -11.02 9.40
N THR A 234 14.81 -11.31 8.11
CA THR A 234 15.82 -11.09 7.07
C THR A 234 16.12 -9.60 6.88
N LEU A 235 15.08 -8.76 6.79
CA LEU A 235 15.21 -7.31 6.62
C LEU A 235 15.86 -6.65 7.84
N HIS A 236 15.50 -7.06 9.06
CA HIS A 236 16.15 -6.65 10.29
C HIS A 236 17.64 -7.02 10.27
N GLY A 237 17.97 -8.23 9.83
CA GLY A 237 19.36 -8.66 9.67
C GLY A 237 20.16 -7.87 8.62
N ILE A 238 19.50 -7.18 7.67
CA ILE A 238 20.15 -6.26 6.74
C ILE A 238 20.27 -4.86 7.37
N ASN A 239 19.22 -4.43 8.07
CA ASN A 239 19.10 -3.14 8.73
C ASN A 239 18.37 -3.29 10.08
N ASN A 240 19.11 -3.24 11.18
CA ASN A 240 18.57 -3.43 12.53
C ASN A 240 17.52 -2.35 12.95
N SER A 241 17.39 -1.25 12.19
CA SER A 241 16.32 -0.26 12.40
C SER A 241 14.97 -0.72 11.85
N PHE A 242 14.95 -1.71 10.95
CA PHE A 242 13.72 -2.34 10.49
C PHE A 242 13.20 -3.28 11.60
N PRO A 243 11.93 -3.21 12.02
CA PRO A 243 11.44 -4.04 13.13
C PRO A 243 11.47 -5.54 12.79
N ALA A 244 12.09 -6.36 13.65
CA ALA A 244 12.09 -7.81 13.48
C ALA A 244 10.68 -8.42 13.66
N ASP A 245 9.82 -7.75 14.41
CA ASP A 245 8.42 -8.08 14.65
C ASP A 245 7.48 -7.25 13.77
N TYR A 246 7.96 -6.79 12.61
CA TYR A 246 7.19 -5.98 11.67
C TYR A 246 5.81 -6.59 11.39
N LYS A 247 4.78 -5.75 11.55
CA LYS A 247 3.41 -6.06 11.16
C LYS A 247 3.10 -5.32 9.88
N VAL A 248 2.55 -6.03 8.92
CA VAL A 248 2.06 -5.46 7.67
C VAL A 248 1.12 -4.29 7.93
N VAL A 249 1.27 -3.25 7.11
CA VAL A 249 0.40 -2.07 7.16
C VAL A 249 -0.93 -2.38 6.49
N TYR A 250 -0.89 -3.22 5.48
CA TYR A 250 -2.05 -3.69 4.73
C TYR A 250 -2.43 -5.11 5.16
N ASP A 251 -3.49 -5.67 4.57
CA ASP A 251 -3.81 -7.07 4.81
C ASP A 251 -2.62 -7.93 4.35
N GLY A 252 -1.99 -8.61 5.31
CA GLY A 252 -1.20 -9.77 4.97
C GLY A 252 -2.18 -10.83 4.54
N PHE A 253 -2.06 -11.37 3.32
CA PHE A 253 -2.69 -12.67 3.08
C PHE A 253 -2.03 -13.61 4.08
N SER A 254 -2.76 -14.04 5.12
CA SER A 254 -2.38 -15.26 5.82
C SER A 254 -2.31 -16.31 4.74
N VAL A 255 -1.14 -16.92 4.56
CA VAL A 255 -0.92 -18.03 3.63
C VAL A 255 -2.15 -18.92 3.69
N TYR A 256 -2.86 -19.15 2.59
CA TYR A 256 -2.68 -20.31 1.71
C TYR A 256 -2.20 -21.61 2.43
N GLY A 257 -2.35 -21.70 3.76
CA GLY A 257 -2.06 -22.85 4.61
C GLY A 257 -3.19 -23.86 4.63
N ALA A 258 -4.14 -23.78 3.68
CA ALA A 258 -5.24 -24.72 3.58
C ALA A 258 -5.57 -25.20 2.15
N PHE A 259 -5.21 -24.48 1.09
CA PHE A 259 -5.70 -24.84 -0.26
C PHE A 259 -4.71 -25.59 -1.17
N LEU A 260 -3.41 -25.58 -0.90
CA LEU A 260 -2.45 -26.42 -1.66
C LEU A 260 -2.02 -27.69 -0.92
N ALA A 261 -2.04 -27.69 0.42
CA ALA A 261 -1.79 -28.91 1.20
C ALA A 261 -2.96 -29.92 1.11
N VAL A 262 -4.21 -29.45 1.00
CA VAL A 262 -5.38 -30.34 0.82
C VAL A 262 -5.44 -30.92 -0.60
N ALA A 263 -4.97 -30.20 -1.63
CA ALA A 263 -4.90 -30.73 -2.98
C ALA A 263 -3.86 -31.85 -3.12
N ALA A 264 -2.70 -31.76 -2.43
CA ALA A 264 -1.67 -32.80 -2.46
C ALA A 264 -2.05 -34.06 -1.63
N ILE A 265 -2.82 -33.91 -0.55
CA ILE A 265 -3.29 -35.04 0.28
C ILE A 265 -4.53 -35.72 -0.35
N ALA A 266 -5.40 -34.97 -1.05
CA ALA A 266 -6.54 -35.55 -1.77
C ALA A 266 -6.12 -36.36 -3.01
N PHE A 267 -5.04 -35.98 -3.71
CA PHE A 267 -4.58 -36.72 -4.89
C PHE A 267 -3.83 -38.01 -4.55
N SER A 268 -3.19 -38.11 -3.38
CA SER A 268 -2.48 -39.34 -2.95
C SER A 268 -3.41 -40.40 -2.35
N THR A 269 -4.65 -40.04 -1.99
CA THR A 269 -5.65 -40.95 -1.43
C THR A 269 -6.71 -41.42 -2.44
N LEU A 270 -6.82 -40.78 -3.61
CA LEU A 270 -7.76 -41.15 -4.68
C LEU A 270 -7.12 -41.97 -5.83
N PHE A 271 -5.79 -42.12 -5.84
CA PHE A 271 -5.05 -42.85 -6.89
C PHE A 271 -4.13 -43.96 -6.34
N TYR A 272 -4.46 -44.54 -5.19
CA TYR A 272 -3.95 -45.83 -4.74
C TYR A 272 -5.09 -46.74 -4.26
#